data_AF-A0A3N5LB08-F1
#
_entry.id   AF-A0A3N5LB08-F1
#
_cell.length_a   1.000
_cell.length_b   1.000
_cell.length_c   1.000
_cell.angle_alpha   90.00
_cell.angle_beta   90.00
_cell.angle_gamma   90.00
#
_symmetry.space_group_name_H-M   'P 1'
#
loop_
_entity.id
_entity.type
_entity.pdbx_description
1 polymer ?
#
loop_
_entity_poly.entity_id
_entity_poly.type
_entity_poly.pdbx_seq_one_letter_code
_entity_poly.pdbx_strand_id
1 'polypeptide(L)'
;MDNEASYLLKKIPVVAEEFASGTPEMANKVANALKNYKIIMLRGHGSFATGSTLEEAFHWSSTLEESCQIELAAKLINEPFIEYRKMSEAYNKF
;
A
#
# COMPACT_ATOMS: atom_id res chain seq x y z
N MET A 1 10.05 3.98 -1.16
CA MET A 1 9.01 4.22 -2.18
C MET A 1 9.61 5.04 -3.30
N ASP A 2 9.49 4.57 -4.54
CA ASP A 2 9.94 5.27 -5.73
C ASP A 2 9.00 6.45 -6.08
N ASN A 3 9.35 7.21 -7.11
CA ASN A 3 8.65 8.43 -7.49
C ASN A 3 7.20 8.21 -7.95
N GLU A 4 6.91 7.12 -8.67
CA GLU A 4 5.59 6.83 -9.20
C GLU A 4 4.62 6.48 -8.06
N ALA A 5 4.98 5.50 -7.23
CA ALA A 5 4.17 5.10 -6.08
C ALA A 5 3.98 6.24 -5.07
N SER A 6 5.03 7.05 -4.87
CA SER A 6 5.00 8.28 -4.07
C SER A 6 3.89 9.23 -4.52
N TYR A 7 3.81 9.50 -5.83
CA TYR A 7 2.88 10.45 -6.40
C TYR A 7 1.44 9.90 -6.43
N LEU A 8 1.29 8.63 -6.82
CA LEU A 8 -0.01 8.01 -7.09
C LEU A 8 -0.72 7.50 -5.83
N LEU A 9 0.03 6.92 -4.90
CA LEU A 9 -0.50 6.18 -3.74
C LEU A 9 -0.29 6.93 -2.42
N LYS A 10 0.77 7.73 -2.31
CA LYS A 10 1.16 8.50 -1.11
C LYS A 10 1.44 7.61 0.10
N LYS A 11 0.39 7.14 0.78
CA LYS A 11 0.44 6.27 1.97
C LYS A 11 -0.35 5.00 1.68
N ILE A 12 0.29 3.85 1.91
CA ILE A 12 -0.36 2.53 1.83
C ILE A 12 -0.46 1.99 3.27
N PRO A 13 -1.66 1.89 3.86
CA PRO A 13 -1.81 1.39 5.22
C PRO A 13 -1.63 -0.13 5.24
N VAL A 14 -0.93 -0.62 6.28
CA VAL A 14 -0.87 -2.05 6.61
C VAL A 14 -1.92 -2.35 7.67
N VAL A 15 -3.02 -2.95 7.24
CA VAL A 15 -4.13 -3.39 8.09
C VAL A 15 -3.79 -4.77 8.65
N ALA A 16 -4.15 -5.04 9.91
CA ALA A 16 -4.03 -6.36 10.52
C ALA A 16 -5.40 -6.81 11.02
N GLU A 17 -5.74 -8.08 10.84
CA GLU A 17 -6.92 -8.73 11.40
C GLU A 17 -6.51 -10.11 11.94
N GLU A 18 -7.13 -10.57 13.03
CA GLU A 18 -6.80 -11.86 13.65
C GLU A 18 -7.04 -13.01 12.67
N PHE A 19 -8.20 -12.98 12.00
CA PHE A 19 -8.56 -13.91 10.95
C PHE A 19 -8.51 -13.21 9.59
N ALA A 20 -7.30 -13.13 9.04
CA ALA A 20 -7.01 -12.41 7.80
C ALA A 20 -7.52 -13.10 6.51
N SER A 21 -8.41 -14.11 6.59
CA SER A 21 -8.95 -14.79 5.42
C SER A 21 -10.38 -15.29 5.64
N GLY A 22 -11.28 -15.02 4.69
CA GLY A 22 -12.60 -15.62 4.60
C GLY A 22 -13.63 -15.18 5.64
N THR A 23 -13.34 -14.14 6.44
CA THR A 23 -14.24 -13.65 7.50
C THR A 23 -14.96 -12.34 7.12
N PRO A 24 -16.23 -12.15 7.55
CA PRO A 24 -16.92 -10.87 7.40
C PRO A 24 -16.18 -9.70 8.05
N GLU A 25 -15.49 -9.92 9.17
CA GLU A 25 -14.72 -8.93 9.89
C GLU A 25 -13.55 -8.42 9.04
N MET A 26 -12.79 -9.32 8.42
CA MET A 26 -11.74 -8.99 7.46
C MET A 26 -12.31 -8.19 6.30
N ALA A 27 -13.40 -8.66 5.67
CA ALA A 27 -14.03 -7.98 4.54
C ALA A 27 -14.47 -6.55 4.90
N ASN A 28 -15.11 -6.37 6.06
CA ASN A 28 -15.52 -5.06 6.56
C ASN A 28 -14.33 -4.13 6.83
N LYS A 29 -13.24 -4.67 7.37
CA LYS A 29 -12.03 -3.89 7.67
C LYS A 29 -11.31 -3.45 6.39
N VAL A 30 -11.15 -4.36 5.43
CA VAL A 30 -10.61 -4.05 4.10
C VAL A 30 -11.48 -2.99 3.41
N ALA A 31 -12.80 -3.20 3.36
CA ALA A 31 -13.73 -2.26 2.75
C ALA A 31 -13.70 -0.88 3.41
N ASN A 32 -13.63 -0.81 4.75
CA ASN A 32 -13.54 0.47 5.46
C ASN A 32 -12.24 1.22 5.17
N ALA A 33 -11.12 0.53 5.06
CA ALA A 33 -9.85 1.18 4.71
C ALA A 33 -9.86 1.68 3.26
N LEU A 34 -10.42 0.91 2.32
CA LEU A 34 -10.49 1.27 0.90
C LEU A 34 -11.40 2.48 0.60
N LYS A 35 -12.19 2.97 1.57
CA LYS A 35 -12.92 4.24 1.43
C LYS A 35 -11.98 5.45 1.33
N ASN A 36 -10.81 5.36 1.96
CA ASN A 36 -9.86 6.47 2.08
C ASN A 36 -8.56 6.23 1.31
N TYR A 37 -8.31 4.99 0.87
CA TYR A 37 -7.07 4.57 0.21
C TYR A 37 -7.39 3.76 -1.04
N LYS A 38 -6.66 4.00 -2.13
CA LYS A 38 -6.81 3.25 -3.40
C LYS A 38 -6.39 1.79 -3.27
N ILE A 39 -5.43 1.53 -2.38
CA ILE A 39 -4.83 0.24 -2.13
C ILE A 39 -4.39 0.15 -0.67
N ILE A 40 -4.49 -1.04 -0.10
CA ILE A 40 -4.03 -1.36 1.25
C ILE A 40 -3.23 -2.65 1.23
N MET A 41 -2.43 -2.89 2.27
CA MET A 41 -1.84 -4.19 2.56
C MET A 41 -2.55 -4.83 3.74
N LEU A 42 -3.02 -6.07 3.58
CA LEU A 42 -3.44 -6.89 4.70
C LEU A 42 -2.25 -7.74 5.16
N ARG A 43 -1.82 -7.53 6.41
CA ARG A 43 -0.66 -8.19 7.01
C ARG A 43 -0.76 -9.71 6.90
N GLY A 44 0.28 -10.33 6.33
CA GLY A 44 0.34 -11.79 6.18
C GLY A 44 -0.53 -12.36 5.05
N HIS A 45 -1.20 -11.51 4.26
CA HIS A 45 -2.03 -11.93 3.16
C HIS A 45 -1.57 -11.33 1.83
N GLY A 46 -1.73 -10.02 1.64
CA GLY A 46 -1.42 -9.36 0.38
C GLY A 46 -2.13 -8.02 0.23
N SER A 47 -2.04 -7.44 -0.97
CA SER A 47 -2.67 -6.17 -1.29
C SER A 47 -4.14 -6.33 -1.70
N PHE A 48 -4.95 -5.34 -1.34
CA PHE A 48 -6.31 -5.16 -1.86
C PHE A 48 -6.40 -3.77 -2.47
N ALA A 49 -6.85 -3.67 -3.72
CA ALA A 49 -6.97 -2.41 -4.46
C ALA A 49 -8.39 -2.21 -4.99
N THR A 50 -8.80 -0.95 -5.14
CA THR A 50 -10.06 -0.56 -5.75
C THR A 50 -9.82 0.46 -6.86
N GLY A 51 -10.66 0.43 -7.88
CA GLY A 51 -10.62 1.33 -9.02
C GLY A 51 -11.97 1.39 -9.71
N SER A 52 -12.16 2.40 -10.55
CA SER A 52 -13.34 2.60 -11.39
C SER A 52 -13.39 1.56 -12.52
N THR A 53 -12.24 1.04 -12.92
CA THR A 53 -12.09 -0.09 -13.83
C THR A 53 -11.15 -1.14 -13.25
N LEU A 54 -11.16 -2.34 -13.84
CA LEU A 54 -10.21 -3.39 -13.47
C LEU A 54 -8.78 -2.97 -13.79
N GLU A 55 -8.54 -2.27 -14.90
CA GLU A 55 -7.19 -1.75 -15.23
C GLU A 55 -6.70 -0.76 -14.18
N GLU A 56 -7.56 0.12 -13.67
CA GLU A 56 -7.17 1.07 -12.62
C GLU A 56 -6.80 0.33 -11.32
N ALA A 57 -7.62 -0.63 -10.88
CA ALA A 57 -7.33 -1.43 -9.69
C ALA A 57 -6.03 -2.26 -9.85
N PHE A 58 -5.82 -2.82 -11.04
CA PHE A 58 -4.60 -3.54 -11.39
C PHE A 58 -3.39 -2.62 -11.37
N HIS A 59 -3.49 -1.41 -11.95
CA HIS A 59 -2.40 -0.43 -11.97
C HIS A 59 -1.93 -0.09 -10.55
N TRP A 60 -2.83 0.13 -9.59
CA TRP A 60 -2.42 0.36 -8.20
C TRP A 60 -1.68 -0.83 -7.59
N SER A 61 -2.10 -2.04 -7.92
CA SER A 61 -1.48 -3.27 -7.42
C SER A 61 -0.08 -3.46 -8.03
N SER A 62 0.08 -3.24 -9.33
CA SER A 62 1.38 -3.33 -10.00
C SER A 62 2.34 -2.25 -9.51
N THR A 63 1.88 -0.99 -9.37
CA THR A 63 2.72 0.11 -8.87
C THR A 63 3.20 -0.16 -7.44
N LEU A 64 2.34 -0.73 -6.57
CA LEU A 64 2.75 -1.08 -5.21
C LEU A 64 3.80 -2.21 -5.22
N GLU A 65 3.58 -3.27 -6.01
CA GLU A 65 4.50 -4.40 -6.08
C GLU A 65 5.89 -3.98 -6.58
N GLU A 66 5.96 -3.22 -7.68
CA GLU A 66 7.23 -2.70 -8.21
C GLU A 66 7.95 -1.81 -7.17
N SER A 67 7.22 -0.91 -6.49
CA SER A 67 7.80 -0.10 -5.41
C SER A 67 8.33 -0.96 -4.26
N CYS A 68 7.65 -2.05 -3.91
CA CYS A 68 8.09 -2.98 -2.86
C CYS A 68 9.37 -3.71 -3.26
N GLN A 69 9.48 -4.14 -4.51
CA GLN A 69 10.68 -4.80 -5.04
C GLN A 69 11.89 -3.86 -5.04
N ILE A 70 11.71 -2.61 -5.48
CA ILE A 70 12.75 -1.57 -5.43
C ILE A 70 13.19 -1.33 -3.98
N GLU A 71 12.23 -1.16 -3.06
CA GLU A 71 12.55 -0.91 -1.65
C GLU A 71 13.26 -2.10 -1.00
N LEU A 72 12.89 -3.33 -1.36
CA LEU A 72 13.56 -4.53 -0.91
C LEU A 72 15.00 -4.60 -1.45
N ALA A 73 15.20 -4.35 -2.73
CA ALA A 73 16.53 -4.34 -3.36
C ALA A 73 17.45 -3.30 -2.72
N ALA A 74 16.96 -2.07 -2.51
CA ALA A 74 17.69 -1.00 -1.83
C ALA A 74 18.10 -1.40 -0.40
N LYS A 75 17.18 -2.01 0.37
CA LYS A 75 17.46 -2.54 1.71
C LYS A 75 18.53 -3.63 1.68
N LEU A 76 18.50 -4.54 0.71
CA LEU A 76 19.47 -5.63 0.59
C LEU A 76 20.90 -5.15 0.32
N ILE A 77 21.06 -4.00 -0.35
CA ILE A 77 22.37 -3.40 -0.62
C ILE A 77 22.79 -2.35 0.42
N ASN A 78 22.04 -2.21 1.52
CA ASN A 78 22.23 -1.19 2.56
C ASN A 78 22.26 0.25 2.01
N GLU A 79 21.48 0.52 0.96
CA GLU A 79 21.29 1.88 0.49
C GLU A 79 20.50 2.69 1.53
N PRO A 80 20.96 3.89 1.92
CA PRO A 80 20.22 4.71 2.85
C PRO A 80 18.87 5.12 2.25
N PHE A 81 17.80 4.89 2.99
CA PHE A 81 16.48 5.36 2.59
C PHE A 81 16.38 6.88 2.78
N ILE A 82 16.25 7.62 1.68
CA ILE A 82 16.11 9.08 1.71
C ILE A 82 14.69 9.46 1.31
N GLU A 83 13.99 10.17 2.20
CA GLU A 83 12.63 10.66 1.96
C GLU A 83 12.68 12.05 1.32
N TYR A 84 12.37 12.12 0.02
CA TYR A 84 12.38 13.38 -0.74
C TYR A 84 11.02 14.07 -0.81
N ARG A 85 9.94 13.42 -0.36
CA ARG A 85 8.59 13.97 -0.47
C ARG A 85 8.38 15.11 0.53
N LYS A 86 7.98 16.28 0.02
CA LYS A 86 7.51 17.38 0.87
C LYS A 86 6.23 16.95 1.61
N MET A 87 6.13 17.34 2.89
CA MET A 87 5.03 16.98 3.79
C MET A 87 4.90 15.47 4.10
N SER A 88 5.97 14.70 3.96
CA SER A 88 5.98 13.27 4.33
C SER A 88 5.55 13.02 5.77
N GLU A 89 5.83 13.94 6.69
CA GLU A 89 5.39 13.89 8.09
C GLU A 89 3.86 13.77 8.26
N ALA A 90 3.08 14.35 7.34
CA ALA A 90 1.62 14.24 7.36
C ALA A 90 1.14 12.80 7.13
N TYR A 91 1.93 11.97 6.45
CA TYR A 91 1.60 10.57 6.20
C TYR A 91 1.74 9.68 7.45
N ASN A 92 2.42 10.15 8.50
CA ASN A 92 2.58 9.37 9.73
C ASN A 92 1.32 9.36 10.62
N LYS A 93 0.34 10.23 10.36
CA LYS A 93 -0.92 10.28 11.11
C LYS A 93 -1.93 9.29 10.51
N PHE A 94 -2.56 8.48 11.36
CA PHE A 94 -3.65 7.56 11.00
C PHE A 94 -5.00 8.26 11.06
#